data_AF-A0A3D2EKA7-F1
#
_entry.id   AF-A0A3D2EKA7-F1
#
_cell.length_a   1.000
_cell.length_b   1.000
_cell.length_c   1.000
_cell.angle_alpha   90.00
_cell.angle_beta   90.00
_cell.angle_gamma   90.00
#
_symmetry.space_group_name_H-M   'P 1'
#
loop_
_entity.id
_entity.type
_entity.pdbx_description
1 polymer ?
#
loop_
_entity_poly.entity_id
_entity_poly.type
_entity_poly.pdbx_seq_one_letter_code
_entity_poly.pdbx_strand_id
1 'polypeptide(L)'
;DNTDIIVMTEALRLVKKKLINVLKELADFADKYKAQPTLAFTHFQPAQPTTVGKRATLWMQEFCLDLEDLDHVLSGMKLLGSKGTTGTQASFLELFNGDQET
;
A
#
# COMPACT_ATOMS: atom_id res chain seq x y z
N ASP A 1 11.60 -11.24 -14.29
CA ASP A 1 10.34 -11.80 -13.75
C ASP A 1 10.40 -12.07 -12.24
N ASN A 2 11.02 -13.15 -11.75
CA ASN A 2 11.08 -13.39 -10.29
C ASN A 2 11.81 -12.26 -9.54
N THR A 3 12.93 -11.79 -10.08
CA THR A 3 13.66 -10.64 -9.52
C THR A 3 12.78 -9.39 -9.43
N ASP A 4 11.96 -9.12 -10.45
CA ASP A 4 11.08 -7.96 -10.44
C ASP A 4 10.03 -8.06 -9.34
N ILE A 5 9.41 -9.24 -9.16
CA ILE A 5 8.45 -9.46 -8.06
C ILE A 5 9.12 -9.25 -6.69
N ILE A 6 10.36 -9.71 -6.52
CA ILE A 6 11.13 -9.48 -5.28
C ILE A 6 11.36 -7.98 -5.07
N VAL A 7 11.88 -7.28 -6.09
CA VAL A 7 12.17 -5.83 -6.02
C VAL A 7 10.90 -5.04 -5.74
N MET A 8 9.80 -5.34 -6.43
CA MET A 8 8.51 -4.68 -6.23
C MET A 8 7.97 -4.94 -4.81
N THR A 9 8.07 -6.17 -4.31
CA THR A 9 7.64 -6.49 -2.94
C THR A 9 8.43 -5.70 -1.90
N GLU A 10 9.76 -5.65 -2.03
CA GLU A 10 10.60 -4.89 -1.10
C GLU A 10 10.35 -3.38 -1.20
N ALA A 11 10.16 -2.85 -2.40
CA ALA A 11 9.81 -1.45 -2.61
C ALA A 11 8.47 -1.09 -1.93
N LEU A 12 7.44 -1.93 -2.09
CA LEU A 12 6.13 -1.72 -1.46
C LEU A 12 6.23 -1.77 0.07
N ARG A 13 7.05 -2.65 0.65
CA ARG A 13 7.33 -2.67 2.10
C ARG A 13 7.95 -1.37 2.59
N LEU A 14 8.88 -0.79 1.82
CA LEU A 14 9.50 0.50 2.15
C LEU A 14 8.47 1.65 2.06
N VAL A 15 7.61 1.65 1.05
CA VAL A 15 6.51 2.62 0.92
C VAL A 15 5.56 2.50 2.10
N LYS A 16 5.14 1.28 2.47
CA LYS A 16 4.26 1.03 3.63
C LYS A 16 4.82 1.65 4.91
N LYS A 17 6.10 1.42 5.18
CA LYS A 17 6.78 1.97 6.36
C LYS A 17 6.72 3.50 6.39
N LYS A 18 6.91 4.16 5.23
CA LYS A 18 6.84 5.62 5.12
C LYS A 18 5.40 6.12 5.29
N LEU A 19 4.42 5.44 4.71
CA LEU A 19 2.99 5.80 4.86
C LEU A 19 2.54 5.74 6.32
N ILE A 20 2.94 4.70 7.06
CA ILE A 20 2.66 4.58 8.50
C ILE A 20 3.27 5.77 9.28
N ASN A 21 4.49 6.19 8.94
CA ASN A 21 5.09 7.37 9.56
C ASN A 21 4.32 8.66 9.22
N VAL A 22 3.86 8.84 7.98
CA VAL A 22 3.01 9.97 7.60
C VAL A 22 1.72 9.99 8.42
N LEU A 23 1.05 8.85 8.56
CA LEU A 23 -0.15 8.71 9.39
C LEU A 23 0.14 9.06 10.86
N LYS A 24 1.29 8.66 11.39
CA LYS A 24 1.69 9.01 12.77
C LYS A 24 1.87 10.52 12.96
N GLU A 25 2.59 11.18 12.05
CA GLU A 25 2.81 12.63 12.12
C GLU A 25 1.48 13.41 11.95
N LEU A 26 0.60 12.95 11.05
CA LEU A 26 -0.73 13.53 10.86
C LEU A 26 -1.63 13.28 12.08
N ALA A 27 -1.54 12.13 12.73
CA ALA A 27 -2.30 11.83 13.94
C ALA A 27 -1.90 12.77 15.09
N ASP A 28 -0.60 12.98 15.31
CA ASP A 28 -0.11 13.92 16.32
C ASP A 28 -0.53 15.36 16.00
N PHE A 29 -0.46 15.75 14.71
CA PHE A 29 -0.96 17.05 14.26
C PHE A 29 -2.47 17.20 14.51
N ALA A 30 -3.26 16.20 14.14
CA ALA A 30 -4.70 16.21 14.28
C ALA A 30 -5.12 16.30 15.76
N ASP A 31 -4.47 15.55 16.65
CA ASP A 31 -4.75 15.60 18.09
C ASP A 31 -4.33 16.94 18.71
N LYS A 32 -3.15 17.45 18.35
CA LYS A 32 -2.67 18.77 18.80
C LYS A 32 -3.64 19.89 18.43
N TYR A 33 -4.21 19.86 17.23
CA TYR A 33 -5.10 20.91 16.72
C TYR A 33 -6.59 20.53 16.71
N LYS A 34 -6.98 19.49 17.45
CA LYS A 34 -8.37 18.99 17.45
C LYS A 34 -9.42 20.03 17.85
N ALA A 35 -9.04 20.96 18.72
CA ALA A 35 -9.91 22.01 19.25
C ALA A 35 -9.69 23.38 18.59
N GLN A 36 -8.74 23.53 17.66
CA GLN A 36 -8.44 24.80 17.00
C GLN A 36 -9.49 25.11 15.93
N PRO A 37 -10.39 26.10 16.11
CA PRO A 37 -11.42 26.40 15.13
C PRO A 37 -10.81 26.98 13.85
N THR A 38 -11.42 26.68 12.71
CA THR A 38 -11.07 27.24 11.40
C THR A 38 -12.33 27.33 10.53
N LEU A 39 -12.39 28.34 9.66
CA LEU A 39 -13.42 28.42 8.63
C LEU A 39 -13.34 27.19 7.71
N ALA A 40 -14.46 26.51 7.48
CA ALA A 40 -14.55 25.43 6.51
C ALA A 40 -14.89 25.97 5.12
N PHE A 41 -14.63 25.16 4.09
CA PHE A 41 -14.87 25.52 2.71
C PHE A 41 -15.61 24.42 1.96
N THR A 42 -16.69 24.79 1.27
CA THR A 42 -17.41 23.95 0.30
C THR A 42 -17.51 24.74 -1.00
N HIS A 43 -17.21 24.15 -2.15
CA HIS A 43 -17.07 24.91 -3.42
C HIS A 43 -16.04 26.05 -3.32
N PHE A 44 -15.08 25.90 -2.40
CA PHE A 44 -14.14 26.93 -1.97
C PHE A 44 -14.80 28.24 -1.49
N GLN A 45 -16.06 28.19 -1.06
CA GLN A 45 -16.79 29.28 -0.43
C GLN A 45 -16.88 29.04 1.09
N PRO A 46 -16.93 30.11 1.91
CA PRO A 46 -17.09 30.01 3.36
C PRO A 46 -18.29 29.14 3.76
N ALA A 47 -18.06 28.20 4.67
CA ALA A 47 -19.07 27.31 5.23
C ALA A 47 -19.00 27.28 6.77
N GLN A 48 -19.89 26.49 7.40
CA GLN A 48 -19.92 26.33 8.85
C GLN A 48 -18.54 25.91 9.40
N PRO A 49 -18.07 26.48 10.54
CA PRO A 49 -16.73 26.20 11.06
C PRO A 49 -16.46 24.71 11.30
N THR A 50 -15.20 24.33 11.15
CA THR A 50 -14.65 23.04 11.56
C THR A 50 -13.42 23.28 12.45
N THR A 51 -12.63 22.25 12.74
CA THR A 51 -11.32 22.41 13.40
C THR A 51 -10.18 22.03 12.46
N VAL A 52 -9.00 22.61 12.69
CA VAL A 52 -7.79 22.29 11.92
C VAL A 52 -7.48 20.80 12.04
N GLY A 53 -7.58 20.23 13.25
CA GLY A 53 -7.42 18.80 13.46
C GLY A 53 -8.47 17.97 12.74
N LYS A 54 -9.75 18.35 12.79
CA LYS A 54 -10.82 17.64 12.06
C LYS A 54 -10.55 17.63 10.55
N ARG A 55 -10.06 18.72 9.97
CA ARG A 55 -9.67 18.76 8.55
C ARG A 55 -8.57 17.75 8.25
N ALA A 56 -7.53 17.66 9.09
CA ALA A 56 -6.46 16.69 8.91
C ALA A 56 -6.92 15.23 8.95
N THR A 57 -7.96 14.91 9.74
CA THR A 57 -8.53 13.54 9.75
C THR A 57 -9.12 13.12 8.40
N LEU A 58 -9.52 14.05 7.54
CA LEU A 58 -10.01 13.72 6.20
C LEU A 58 -8.86 13.21 5.32
N TRP A 59 -7.69 13.86 5.38
CA TRP A 59 -6.50 13.39 4.68
C TRP A 59 -6.01 12.04 5.22
N MET A 60 -6.06 11.86 6.54
CA MET A 60 -5.69 10.60 7.17
C MET A 60 -6.60 9.45 6.73
N GLN A 61 -7.90 9.69 6.57
CA GLN A 61 -8.83 8.66 6.09
C GLN A 61 -8.43 8.14 4.71
N GLU A 62 -8.03 9.02 3.79
CA GLU A 62 -7.54 8.60 2.46
C GLU A 62 -6.25 7.75 2.58
N PHE A 63 -5.29 8.19 3.40
CA PHE A 63 -4.07 7.40 3.63
C PHE A 63 -4.30 6.06 4.35
N CYS A 64 -5.33 5.95 5.19
CA CYS A 64 -5.72 4.68 5.78
C CYS A 64 -6.24 3.72 4.71
N LEU A 65 -7.04 4.20 3.76
CA LEU A 65 -7.51 3.39 2.62
C LEU A 65 -6.32 2.96 1.74
N ASP A 66 -5.38 3.88 1.45
CA ASP A 66 -4.15 3.53 0.71
C ASP A 66 -3.32 2.46 1.44
N LEU A 67 -3.29 2.48 2.77
CA LEU A 67 -2.58 1.49 3.57
C LEU A 67 -3.26 0.12 3.50
N GLU A 68 -4.60 0.08 3.52
CA GLU A 68 -5.38 -1.15 3.33
C GLU A 68 -5.14 -1.77 1.95
N ASP A 69 -5.15 -0.95 0.90
CA ASP A 69 -4.84 -1.39 -0.47
C ASP A 69 -3.41 -1.92 -0.60
N LEU A 70 -2.45 -1.25 0.03
CA LEU A 70 -1.06 -1.68 0.02
C LEU A 70 -0.88 -3.04 0.71
N ASP A 71 -1.61 -3.26 1.80
CA ASP A 71 -1.61 -4.54 2.53
C ASP A 71 -2.28 -5.65 1.72
N HIS A 72 -3.37 -5.33 1.02
CA HIS A 72 -4.01 -6.25 0.09
C HIS A 72 -3.03 -6.70 -1.00
N VAL A 73 -2.37 -5.77 -1.69
CA VAL A 73 -1.40 -6.08 -2.75
C VAL A 73 -0.23 -6.91 -2.21
N LEU A 74 0.38 -6.47 -1.10
CA LEU A 74 1.51 -7.18 -0.49
C LEU A 74 1.15 -8.62 -0.08
N SER A 75 -0.06 -8.84 0.43
CA SER A 75 -0.54 -10.19 0.81
C SER A 75 -0.72 -11.12 -0.40
N GLY A 76 -0.96 -10.54 -1.60
CA GLY A 76 -1.20 -11.27 -2.83
C GLY A 76 0.05 -11.57 -3.66
N MET A 77 1.23 -11.03 -3.30
CA MET A 77 2.45 -11.19 -4.09
C MET A 77 2.89 -12.66 -4.15
N LYS A 78 3.08 -13.19 -5.36
CA LYS A 78 3.53 -14.57 -5.62
C LYS A 78 4.67 -14.58 -6.62
N LEU A 79 5.71 -15.36 -6.34
CA LEU A 79 6.79 -15.58 -7.30
C LEU A 79 6.29 -16.39 -8.50
N LEU A 80 6.84 -16.11 -9.68
CA LEU A 80 6.62 -16.91 -10.88
C LEU A 80 7.18 -18.33 -10.70
N GLY A 81 8.32 -18.45 -10.03
CA GLY A 81 9.07 -19.70 -9.88
C GLY A 81 9.75 -20.14 -11.18
N SER A 82 10.05 -21.43 -11.26
CA SER A 82 10.69 -22.05 -12.43
C SER A 82 9.62 -22.59 -13.39
N LYS A 83 9.28 -21.83 -14.43
CA LYS A 83 8.19 -22.17 -15.37
C LYS A 83 8.62 -22.50 -16.80
N GLY A 84 9.90 -22.31 -17.14
CA GLY A 84 10.40 -22.50 -18.50
C GLY A 84 9.88 -21.42 -19.47
N THR A 85 10.36 -21.43 -20.71
CA THR A 85 10.14 -20.34 -21.68
C THR A 85 8.67 -20.07 -22.00
N THR A 86 7.81 -21.10 -21.97
CA THR A 86 6.39 -21.01 -22.32
C THR A 86 5.45 -21.45 -21.18
N GLY A 87 5.97 -21.55 -19.96
CA GLY A 87 5.16 -21.86 -18.78
C GLY A 87 4.92 -23.35 -18.50
N THR A 88 5.35 -24.25 -19.39
CA THR A 88 5.09 -25.71 -19.30
C THR A 88 6.09 -26.49 -18.45
N GLN A 89 7.18 -25.85 -18.00
CA GLN A 89 8.27 -26.51 -17.29
C GLN A 89 8.98 -27.63 -18.09
N ALA A 90 8.82 -27.69 -19.42
CA ALA A 90 9.31 -28.79 -20.25
C ALA A 90 10.81 -29.09 -20.09
N SER A 91 11.66 -28.06 -20.05
CA SER A 91 13.10 -28.23 -19.84
C SER A 91 13.45 -28.85 -18.49
N PHE A 92 12.63 -28.59 -17.45
CA PHE A 92 12.81 -29.21 -16.13
C PHE A 92 12.34 -30.66 -16.13
N LEU A 93 11.19 -30.95 -16.76
CA LEU A 93 10.70 -32.32 -16.90
C LEU A 93 11.71 -33.22 -17.62
N GLU A 94 12.33 -32.71 -18.68
CA GLU A 94 13.41 -33.41 -19.39
C GLU A 94 14.64 -33.61 -18.50
N LEU A 95 15.08 -32.56 -17.78
CA LEU A 95 16.22 -32.63 -16.85
C LEU A 95 16.03 -33.71 -15.77
N PHE A 96 14.78 -33.93 -15.34
CA PHE A 96 14.42 -34.94 -14.34
C PHE A 96 13.90 -36.25 -14.96
N ASN A 97 14.20 -36.53 -16.23
CA ASN A 97 13.84 -37.79 -16.92
C ASN A 97 12.33 -38.13 -16.89
N GLY A 98 11.46 -37.12 -16.94
CA GLY A 98 10.02 -37.31 -16.89
C GLY A 98 9.48 -37.58 -15.48
N ASP A 99 10.30 -37.46 -14.44
CA ASP A 99 9.86 -37.59 -13.05
C ASP A 99 8.95 -36.41 -12.67
N GLN A 100 7.68 -36.72 -12.48
CA GLN A 100 6.66 -35.76 -12.12
C GLN A 100 5.78 -36.37 -11.03
N GLU A 101 5.96 -35.91 -9.79
CA GLU A 101 5.00 -36.18 -8.72
C GLU A 101 3.71 -35.40 -9.01
N THR A 102 2.69 -36.10 -9.51
CA THR A 102 1.30 -35.61 -9.64
C THR A 102 0.54 -35.68 -8.33
#